data_AF-A0A7J2HYP3-F1
#
_entry.id   AF-A0A7J2HYP3-F1
#
_cell.length_a   1.000
_cell.length_b   1.000
_cell.length_c   1.000
_cell.angle_alpha   90.00
_cell.angle_beta   90.00
_cell.angle_gamma   90.00
#
_symmetry.space_group_name_H-M   'P 1'
#
loop_
_entity.id
_entity.type
_entity.pdbx_description
1 polymer ?
#
loop_
_entity_poly.entity_id
_entity_poly.type
_entity_poly.pdbx_seq_one_letter_code
_entity_poly.pdbx_strand_id
1 'polypeptide(L)' 'MDISRYPFSKEAAELVEEEGYNLEDLAYHPDLLKARERALRRLFSSIEGKLDLSIDEVRPMNDVYAFIISRI' A
#
# COMPACT_ATOMS: atom_id res chain seq x y z
N MET A 1 8.69 1.77 -15.56
CA MET A 1 7.77 2.75 -14.92
C MET A 1 8.18 2.84 -13.46
N ASP A 2 8.18 4.02 -12.84
CA ASP A 2 8.52 4.13 -11.42
C ASP A 2 7.30 3.69 -10.57
N ILE A 3 7.31 2.43 -10.13
CA ILE A 3 6.20 1.77 -9.42
C ILE A 3 5.84 2.53 -8.14
N SER A 4 6.83 3.19 -7.52
CA SER A 4 6.62 4.03 -6.34
C SER A 4 5.72 5.24 -6.59
N ARG A 5 5.71 5.75 -7.82
CA ARG A 5 4.87 6.89 -8.24
C ARG A 5 3.49 6.46 -8.72
N TYR A 6 3.35 5.20 -9.12
CA TYR A 6 2.10 4.63 -9.61
C TYR A 6 1.77 3.33 -8.85
N PRO A 7 1.58 3.41 -7.52
CA PRO A 7 1.29 2.23 -6.70
C PRO A 7 -0.03 1.54 -7.08
N PHE A 8 -0.87 2.23 -7.86
CA PHE A 8 -2.17 1.75 -8.32
C PHE A 8 -2.13 1.05 -9.70
N SER A 9 -0.95 0.83 -10.28
CA SER A 9 -0.80 0.24 -11.61
C SER A 9 -0.88 -1.29 -11.61
N LYS A 10 -1.05 -1.89 -12.80
CA LYS A 10 -1.06 -3.36 -12.98
C LYS A 10 0.31 -3.96 -12.64
N GLU A 11 1.37 -3.25 -13.02
CA GLU A 11 2.76 -3.62 -12.76
C GLU A 11 3.06 -3.64 -11.25
N ALA A 12 2.46 -2.74 -10.47
CA ALA A 12 2.59 -2.73 -9.02
C ALA A 12 1.93 -3.97 -8.37
N ALA A 13 0.85 -4.49 -8.97
CA ALA A 13 0.19 -5.70 -8.50
C ALA A 13 1.00 -6.97 -8.87
N GLU A 14 1.50 -7.04 -10.11
CA GLU A 14 2.31 -8.17 -10.59
C GLU A 14 3.60 -8.35 -9.78
N LEU A 15 4.28 -7.26 -9.39
CA LEU A 15 5.49 -7.31 -8.56
C LEU A 15 5.25 -7.97 -7.19
N VAL A 16 4.07 -7.76 -6.60
CA VAL A 16 3.73 -8.32 -5.29
C VAL A 16 3.36 -9.80 -5.41
N GLU A 17 2.70 -10.18 -6.50
CA GLU A 17 2.46 -11.60 -6.82
C GLU A 17 3.78 -12.35 -7.07
N GLU A 18 4.76 -11.72 -7.73
CA GLU A 18 6.10 -12.28 -7.96
C GLU A 18 6.90 -12.50 -6.67
N GLU A 19 6.72 -11.62 -5.67
CA GLU A 19 7.34 -11.76 -4.35
C GLU A 19 6.72 -12.89 -3.49
N GLY A 20 5.64 -13.53 -3.98
CA GLY A 20 5.05 -14.71 -3.35
C GLY A 20 4.27 -14.44 -2.07
N TYR A 21 4.03 -13.17 -1.72
CA TYR A 21 3.22 -12.81 -0.57
C TYR A 21 1.75 -13.02 -0.89
N ASN A 22 1.07 -13.87 -0.12
CA ASN A 22 -0.38 -13.96 -0.18
C ASN A 22 -1.04 -12.86 0.69
N LEU A 23 -2.34 -12.70 0.54
CA LEU A 23 -3.16 -11.71 1.25
C LEU A 23 -3.01 -11.76 2.78
N GLU A 24 -2.89 -12.94 3.35
CA GLU A 24 -2.74 -13.14 4.79
C GLU A 24 -1.31 -12.83 5.24
N ASP A 25 -0.30 -13.16 4.43
CA ASP A 25 1.09 -12.83 4.71
C ASP A 25 1.27 -11.31 4.76
N LEU A 26 0.72 -10.58 3.78
CA LEU A 26 0.71 -9.11 3.77
C LEU A 26 -0.02 -8.56 5.00
N ALA A 27 -1.01 -9.30 5.49
CA ALA A 27 -1.79 -8.94 6.65
C ALA A 27 -1.13 -9.31 8.01
N TYR A 28 0.07 -9.88 8.06
CA TYR A 28 0.76 -10.07 9.35
C TYR A 28 2.27 -9.81 9.27
N HIS A 29 2.79 -9.43 8.09
CA HIS A 29 4.21 -9.17 7.92
C HIS A 29 4.68 -7.97 8.76
N PRO A 30 5.67 -8.15 9.66
CA PRO A 30 6.13 -7.08 10.54
C PRO A 30 6.76 -5.90 9.76
N ASP A 31 7.37 -6.16 8.60
CA ASP A 31 7.91 -5.10 7.74
C ASP A 31 6.85 -4.23 7.07
N LEU A 32 5.57 -4.63 7.11
CA LEU A 32 4.44 -3.92 6.49
C LEU A 32 3.60 -3.11 7.48
N LEU A 33 4.02 -3.03 8.75
CA LEU A 33 3.31 -2.27 9.79
C LEU A 33 3.00 -0.83 9.34
N LYS A 34 4.00 -0.15 8.76
CA LYS A 34 3.85 1.23 8.29
C LYS A 34 2.95 1.33 7.05
N ALA A 35 2.98 0.36 6.15
CA ALA A 35 2.05 0.31 5.01
C ALA A 35 0.60 0.18 5.49
N ARG A 36 0.38 -0.63 6.52
CA ARG A 36 -0.94 -0.87 7.10
C ARG A 36 -1.52 0.34 7.83
N GLU A 37 -0.71 1.03 8.63
CA GLU A 37 -1.10 2.31 9.25
C GLU A 37 -1.54 3.33 8.19
N ARG A 38 -0.83 3.37 7.06
CA ARG A 38 -1.14 4.26 5.94
C ARG A 38 -2.40 3.83 5.21
N ALA A 39 -2.60 2.53 4.99
CA ALA A 39 -3.84 2.00 4.41
C ALA A 39 -5.06 2.40 5.25
N LEU A 40 -4.98 2.21 6.57
CA LEU A 40 -6.04 2.60 7.50
C LEU A 40 -6.31 4.11 7.45
N ARG A 41 -5.25 4.95 7.48
CA ARG A 41 -5.42 6.40 7.40
C ARG A 41 -6.11 6.83 6.11
N ARG A 42 -5.76 6.23 4.96
CA ARG A 42 -6.40 6.51 3.67
C ARG A 42 -7.87 6.09 3.66
N LEU A 43 -8.19 4.92 4.20
CA LEU A 43 -9.57 4.44 4.34
C LEU A 43 -10.41 5.40 5.18
N PHE A 44 -9.94 5.77 6.38
CA PHE A 44 -10.65 6.72 7.25
C PHE A 44 -10.78 8.10 6.61
N SER A 45 -9.72 8.61 5.96
CA SER A 45 -9.77 9.89 5.26
C SER A 45 -10.83 9.89 4.16
N SER A 46 -10.93 8.79 3.39
CA SER A 46 -11.98 8.63 2.37
C SER A 46 -13.39 8.63 2.96
N ILE A 47 -13.60 7.97 4.11
CA ILE A 47 -14.88 7.97 4.82
C ILE A 47 -15.24 9.39 5.29
N GLU A 48 -14.25 10.14 5.76
CA GLU A 48 -14.41 11.53 6.21
C GLU A 48 -14.49 12.55 5.04
N GLY A 49 -14.37 12.11 3.79
CA GLY A 49 -14.34 13.00 2.62
C GLY A 49 -13.08 13.86 2.52
N LYS A 50 -11.98 13.44 3.17
CA LYS A 50 -10.69 14.10 3.17
C LYS A 50 -9.70 13.38 2.26
N LEU A 51 -8.84 14.16 1.61
CA LEU A 51 -7.75 13.63 0.79
C LEU A 51 -6.49 13.41 1.66
N ASP A 52 -5.93 12.21 1.65
CA ASP A 52 -4.59 11.94 2.21
C ASP A 52 -3.59 11.76 1.07
N LEU A 53 -2.73 12.76 0.89
CA LEU A 53 -1.66 12.79 -0.11
C LEU A 53 -0.28 12.50 0.48
N SER A 54 -0.20 12.04 1.72
CA SER A 54 1.10 11.71 2.31
C SER A 54 1.78 10.59 1.51
N ILE A 55 3.10 10.68 1.37
CA ILE A 55 3.96 9.69 0.70
C ILE A 55 5.07 9.28 1.68
N ASP A 56 5.46 8.01 1.70
CA ASP A 56 6.60 7.53 2.46
C ASP A 56 7.89 7.71 1.65
N GLU A 57 8.54 8.87 1.83
CA GLU A 57 9.76 9.21 1.11
C GLU A 57 10.95 8.29 1.44
N VAL A 58 10.91 7.62 2.59
CA VAL A 58 12.00 6.73 3.03
C VAL A 58 11.85 5.33 2.46
N ARG A 59 10.61 4.83 2.39
CA ARG A 59 10.29 3.51 1.84
C ARG A 59 9.04 3.59 0.96
N PRO A 60 9.19 3.99 -0.31
CA PRO A 60 8.05 4.21 -1.20
C PRO A 60 7.22 2.95 -1.46
N MET A 61 7.81 1.77 -1.28
CA MET A 61 7.07 0.50 -1.40
C MET A 61 5.97 0.34 -0.35
N ASN A 62 6.07 1.03 0.79
CA ASN A 62 4.99 1.08 1.76
C ASN A 62 3.71 1.70 1.19
N ASP A 63 3.81 2.62 0.23
CA ASP A 63 2.63 3.20 -0.41
C ASP A 63 1.96 2.25 -1.40
N VAL A 64 2.74 1.41 -2.06
CA VAL A 64 2.26 0.31 -2.92
C VAL A 64 1.50 -0.70 -2.08
N TYR A 65 2.12 -1.20 -1.01
CA TYR A 65 1.47 -2.14 -0.09
C TYR A 65 0.26 -1.54 0.59
N ALA A 66 0.33 -0.28 1.04
CA ALA A 66 -0.80 0.41 1.66
C ALA A 66 -2.01 0.48 0.73
N PHE A 67 -1.78 0.74 -0.56
CA PHE A 67 -2.84 0.75 -1.54
C PHE A 67 -3.51 -0.63 -1.68
N ILE A 68 -2.70 -1.68 -1.86
CA ILE A 68 -3.22 -3.05 -1.99
C ILE A 68 -4.05 -3.42 -0.76
N ILE A 69 -3.52 -3.16 0.44
CA ILE A 69 -4.21 -3.40 1.72
C ILE A 69 -5.56 -2.66 1.75
N SER A 70 -5.63 -1.42 1.28
CA SER A 70 -6.86 -0.61 1.31
C SER A 70 -7.93 -1.02 0.28
N ARG A 71 -7.61 -1.87 -0.70
CA ARG A 71 -8.56 -2.36 -1.73
C ARG A 71 -9.38 -3.57 -1.28
N ILE A 72 -8.97 -4.23 -0.19
CA ILE A 72 -9.56 -5.45 0.38
C ILE A 72 -10.61 -5.05 1.43
#